data_AF-A0A523H3Y8-F1
#
_entry.id   AF-A0A523H3Y8-F1
#
_cell.length_a   1.000
_cell.length_b   1.000
_cell.length_c   1.000
_cell.angle_alpha   90.00
_cell.angle_beta   90.00
_cell.angle_gamma   90.00
#
_symmetry.space_group_name_H-M   'P 1'
#
loop_
_entity.id
_entity.type
_entity.pdbx_description
1 polymer ?
#
loop_
_entity_poly.entity_id
_entity_poly.type
_entity_poly.pdbx_seq_one_letter_code
_entity_poly.pdbx_strand_id
1 'polypeptide(L)' 'MKTSVEWKSSEARFICPCHSSVFDISENVLSPPAPRALNFHPVMLDDGMVKVIRANGCNGNDLANRRRHMHNGKGIKTA' A
#
# COMPACT_ATOMS: atom_id res chain seq x y z
N MET A 1 -15.73 3.81 -13.07
CA MET A 1 -15.13 5.16 -13.06
C MET A 1 -13.90 5.14 -12.15
N LYS A 2 -12.71 5.54 -12.61
CA LYS A 2 -11.47 5.60 -11.79
C LYS A 2 -11.00 7.06 -11.72
N THR A 3 -10.83 7.59 -10.52
CA THR A 3 -10.39 8.96 -10.23
C THR A 3 -9.17 8.95 -9.32
N SER A 4 -8.41 10.05 -9.28
CA SER A 4 -7.45 10.30 -8.21
C SER A 4 -8.18 10.48 -6.87
N VAL A 5 -7.48 10.17 -5.78
CA VAL A 5 -7.95 10.39 -4.40
C VAL A 5 -7.12 11.49 -3.76
N GLU A 6 -7.72 12.23 -2.84
CA GLU A 6 -7.07 13.32 -2.11
C GLU A 6 -6.66 12.88 -0.71
N TRP A 7 -5.53 13.37 -0.22
CA TRP A 7 -5.06 13.12 1.14
C TRP A 7 -5.56 14.20 2.10
N LYS A 8 -6.26 13.79 3.16
CA LYS A 8 -6.71 14.66 4.25
C LYS A 8 -5.89 14.39 5.51
N SER A 9 -4.83 15.18 5.70
CA SER A 9 -3.85 15.00 6.78
C SER A 9 -4.43 15.07 8.18
N SER A 10 -5.41 15.94 8.41
CA SER A 10 -6.06 16.11 9.73
C SER A 10 -6.79 14.86 10.23
N GLU A 11 -7.20 13.98 9.31
CA GLU A 11 -7.92 12.75 9.63
C GLU A 11 -7.13 11.48 9.31
N ALA A 12 -5.92 11.64 8.76
CA ALA A 12 -5.09 10.56 8.25
C ALA A 12 -5.84 9.63 7.26
N ARG A 13 -6.55 10.22 6.29
CA ARG A 13 -7.43 9.49 5.34
C ARG A 13 -7.25 9.92 3.90
N PHE A 14 -7.50 9.00 2.98
CA PHE A 14 -7.70 9.31 1.57
C PHE A 14 -9.19 9.41 1.24
N ILE A 15 -9.58 10.44 0.51
CA ILE A 15 -10.97 10.71 0.13
C ILE A 15 -11.08 10.72 -1.39
N CYS A 16 -11.99 9.90 -1.92
CA CYS A 16 -12.33 9.90 -3.34
C CYS A 16 -13.37 11.01 -3.61
N PRO A 17 -13.05 12.04 -4.42
CA PRO A 17 -13.95 13.18 -4.62
C PRO A 17 -15.22 12.84 -5.42
N CYS A 18 -15.25 11.73 -6.15
CA CYS A 18 -16.37 11.39 -7.03
C CYS A 18 -17.54 10.67 -6.32
N HIS A 19 -17.25 9.87 -5.29
CA HIS A 19 -18.28 9.04 -4.61
C HIS A 19 -17.98 8.83 -3.13
N SER A 20 -17.12 9.68 -2.55
CA SER A 20 -16.80 9.71 -1.12
C SER A 20 -16.27 8.39 -0.54
N SER A 21 -15.65 7.54 -1.36
CA SER A 21 -14.92 6.39 -0.81
C SER A 21 -13.78 6.87 0.08
N VAL A 22 -13.66 6.26 1.25
CA VAL A 22 -12.66 6.62 2.26
C VAL A 22 -11.69 5.46 2.44
N PHE A 23 -10.40 5.76 2.46
CA PHE A 23 -9.35 4.78 2.73
C PHE A 23 -8.49 5.21 3.91
N ASP A 24 -7.98 4.23 4.66
CA ASP A 24 -7.02 4.47 5.74
C ASP A 24 -5.58 4.62 5.21
N ILE A 25 -4.63 4.91 6.10
CA ILE A 25 -3.19 4.99 5.78
C ILE A 25 -2.58 3.67 5.33
N SER A 26 -3.24 2.55 5.64
CA SER A 26 -2.88 1.21 5.21
C SER A 26 -3.61 0.82 3.92
N GLU A 27 -4.26 1.79 3.26
CA GLU A 27 -4.93 1.69 1.98
C GLU A 27 -6.24 0.87 1.98
N ASN A 28 -6.71 0.42 3.15
CA ASN A 28 -7.94 -0.35 3.27
C ASN A 28 -9.16 0.55 3.04
N VAL A 29 -10.22 -0.04 2.49
CA VAL A 29 -11.51 0.66 2.34
C VAL A 29 -12.17 0.78 3.71
N LEU A 30 -12.36 2.01 4.17
CA LEU A 30 -13.17 2.32 5.35
C LEU A 30 -14.62 2.58 4.97
N SER A 31 -14.86 3.19 3.80
CA SER A 31 -16.19 3.51 3.32
C SER A 31 -16.36 3.13 1.85
N PRO A 32 -17.28 2.21 1.51
CA PRO A 32 -17.65 1.88 0.12
C PRO A 32 -18.22 3.13 -0.56
N PRO A 33 -18.17 3.28 -1.90
CA PRO A 33 -18.38 2.22 -2.91
C PRO A 33 -17.13 1.59 -3.54
N ALA A 34 -15.92 1.95 -3.14
CA ALA A 34 -14.72 1.31 -3.68
C ALA A 34 -14.72 -0.21 -3.36
N PRO A 35 -14.60 -1.10 -4.35
CA PRO A 35 -14.72 -2.54 -4.13
C PRO A 35 -13.46 -3.19 -3.55
N ARG A 36 -12.34 -2.47 -3.51
CA ARG A 36 -11.05 -2.96 -3.03
C ARG A 36 -10.16 -1.83 -2.51
N ALA A 37 -9.16 -2.20 -1.72
CA ALA A 37 -8.09 -1.32 -1.23
C ALA A 37 -7.28 -0.69 -2.38
N LEU A 38 -6.54 0.39 -2.07
CA LEU A 38 -5.58 0.99 -3.01
C LEU A 38 -4.40 0.04 -3.25
N ASN A 39 -3.59 0.35 -4.26
CA ASN A 39 -2.43 -0.46 -4.60
C ASN A 39 -1.18 0.03 -3.85
N PHE A 40 -0.58 -0.85 -3.06
CA PHE A 40 0.75 -0.62 -2.52
C PHE A 40 1.82 -1.03 -3.53
N HIS A 41 2.82 -0.16 -3.72
CA HIS A 41 3.99 -0.43 -4.55
C HIS A 41 5.26 -0.24 -3.71
N PRO A 42 6.07 -1.29 -3.48
CA PRO A 42 7.36 -1.13 -2.84
C PRO A 42 8.26 -0.18 -3.64
N VAL A 43 9.02 0.65 -2.94
CA VAL A 43 10.00 1.55 -3.55
C VAL A 43 11.39 1.27 -3.01
N MET A 44 12.39 1.43 -3.86
CA MET A 44 13.80 1.33 -3.50
C MET A 44 14.53 2.61 -3.93
N LEU A 45 15.53 2.99 -3.15
CA LEU A 45 16.46 4.05 -3.51
C LEU A 45 17.70 3.41 -4.11
N ASP A 46 18.06 3.80 -5.33
CA ASP A 46 19.22 3.28 -6.03
C ASP A 46 19.85 4.40 -6.86
N ASP A 47 21.13 4.70 -6.59
CA ASP A 47 21.90 5.77 -7.24
C ASP A 47 21.16 7.12 -7.32
N GLY A 48 20.50 7.53 -6.23
CA GLY A 48 19.75 8.79 -6.16
C GLY A 48 18.41 8.77 -6.91
N MET A 49 18.02 7.63 -7.49
CA MET A 49 16.73 7.43 -8.14
C MET A 49 15.77 6.63 -7.26
N VAL A 50 14.48 7.00 -7.30
CA VAL A 50 13.40 6.21 -6.69
C VAL A 50 12.89 5.20 -7.71
N LYS A 51 13.13 3.91 -7.47
CA LYS A 51 12.62 2.81 -8.28
C LYS A 51 11.32 2.27 -7.69
N VAL A 52 10.24 2.29 -8.48
CA VAL A 52 8.94 1.72 -8.10
C VAL A 52 8.88 0.27 -8.58
N ILE A 53 8.73 -0.67 -7.65
CA ILE A 53 8.61 -2.09 -7.97
C ILE A 53 7.15 -2.39 -8.33
N ARG A 54 6.92 -2.82 -9.57
CA ARG A 54 5.65 -3.41 -9.96
C ARG A 54 5.56 -4.80 -9.35
N ALA A 55 4.58 -5.01 -8.48
CA ALA A 55 4.23 -6.34 -7.99
C ALA A 55 3.57 -7.11 -9.14
N ASN A 56 4.36 -7.73 -10.01
CA ASN A 56 3.86 -8.66 -11.02
C ASN A 56 3.41 -9.94 -10.29
N GLY A 57 2.13 -10.02 -9.93
CA GLY A 57 1.48 -11.26 -9.46
C GLY A 57 1.27 -11.42 -7.95
N CYS A 58 1.34 -10.37 -7.14
CA CYS A 58 1.06 -10.46 -5.70
C CYS A 58 -0.24 -9.73 -5.37
N ASN A 59 -1.22 -10.42 -4.80
CA ASN A 59 -2.47 -9.82 -4.31
C ASN A 59 -2.13 -8.78 -3.22
N GLY A 60 -2.93 -7.72 -3.05
CA GLY A 60 -2.70 -6.65 -2.04
C GLY A 60 -2.48 -7.17 -0.61
N ASN A 61 -2.97 -8.39 -0.31
CA ASN A 61 -2.73 -9.07 0.96
C ASN A 61 -1.35 -9.75 1.10
N ASP A 62 -0.62 -10.03 0.02
CA ASP A 62 0.67 -10.72 0.06
C ASP A 62 1.82 -9.81 0.53
N LEU A 63 1.77 -8.52 0.20
CA LEU A 63 2.78 -7.54 0.63
C LEU A 63 2.51 -7.03 2.04
N ALA A 64 1.23 -6.86 2.41
CA ALA A 64 0.85 -6.54 3.78
C ALA A 64 1.31 -7.64 4.77
N ASN A 65 1.27 -8.91 4.35
CA ASN A 65 1.69 -10.03 5.21
C ASN A 65 3.22 -10.20 5.30
N ARG A 66 4.01 -9.70 4.34
CA ARG A 66 5.49 -9.73 4.43
C ARG A 66 6.09 -8.75 5.43
N ARG A 67 5.37 -7.68 5.82
CA ARG A 67 5.80 -6.80 6.92
C ARG A 67 5.88 -7.50 8.28
N ARG A 68 5.20 -8.65 8.48
CA ARG A 68 5.30 -9.42 9.74
C ARG A 68 6.47 -10.40 9.80
N HIS A 69 7.08 -10.76 8.67
CA HIS A 69 8.19 -11.72 8.64
C HIS A 69 9.59 -11.08 8.71
N MET A 70 9.73 -9.77 8.49
CA MET A 70 11.03 -9.10 8.61
C MET A 70 11.41 -8.70 10.05
N HIS A 71 10.50 -8.77 11.01
CA HIS A 71 10.79 -8.50 12.44
C HIS A 71 11.08 -9.74 13.29
N ASN A 72 11.01 -10.96 12.75
CA ASN A 72 11.42 -12.16 13.49
C ASN A 72 12.68 -12.75 12.88
N GLY A 73 13.83 -12.28 13.37
CA GLY A 73 15.14 -12.80 13.00
C GLY A 73 15.22 -14.31 13.27
N LYS A 74 15.38 -15.09 12.19
CA LYS A 74 16.00 -16.42 12.23
C LYS A 74 16.34 -16.86 10.81
N GLY A 75 17.65 -17.03 10.56
CA GLY A 75 18.14 -17.82 9.43
C GLY A 75 19.12 -17.13 8.49
N ILE A 76 20.14 -16.44 9.00
CA ILE A 76 21.40 -16.36 8.27
C ILE A 76 22.00 -17.77 8.35
N LYS A 77 21.94 -18.55 7.26
CA LYS A 77 22.76 -19.76 7.15
C LYS A 77 24.16 -19.30 6.77
N THR A 78 25.05 -19.29 7.74
CA THR A 78 26.50 -19.35 7.54
C THR A 78 26.93 -20.80 7.40
N ALA A 79 27.87 -21.03 6.49
CA ALA A 79 28.51 -22.28 6.05
C ALA A 79 27.72 -23.14 5.04
#